data_AF-A0A961H4G8-F1
#
_entry.id   AF-A0A961H4G8-F1
#
_cell.length_a   1.000
_cell.length_b   1.000
_cell.length_c   1.000
_cell.angle_alpha   90.00
_cell.angle_beta   90.00
_cell.angle_gamma   90.00
#
_symmetry.space_group_name_H-M   'P 1'
#
loop_
_entity.id
_entity.type
_entity.pdbx_description
1 polymer ?
#
loop_
_entity_poly.entity_id
_entity_poly.type
_entity_poly.pdbx_seq_one_letter_code
_entity_poly.pdbx_strand_id
1 'polypeptide(L)'
;MPAPSPAPKRTAGLNPNLVLRFLLELFAVFTLGYWGYLAWPFPWPGALFMIGTPLFAIIVWGLFRSPRARVPLDPVGRGIVEIAVMGSAVIAWAMLGEPLVALVFGVVALASGTINLRREMARERRQDSR
;
A
#
# COMPACT_ATOMS: atom_id res chain seq x y z
N MET A 1 -33.23 28.44 -25.14
CA MET A 1 -32.71 27.30 -24.37
C MET A 1 -31.19 27.39 -24.33
N PRO A 2 -30.53 27.61 -23.19
CA PRO A 2 -29.07 27.54 -23.12
C PRO A 2 -28.60 26.10 -23.40
N ALA A 3 -27.55 25.96 -24.21
CA ALA A 3 -26.96 24.66 -24.51
C ALA A 3 -26.34 24.04 -23.22
N PRO A 4 -26.41 22.72 -23.04
CA PRO A 4 -25.76 22.05 -21.92
C PRO A 4 -24.24 22.31 -21.97
N SER A 5 -23.68 22.77 -20.85
CA SER A 5 -22.24 23.00 -20.72
C SER A 5 -21.48 21.70 -20.99
N PRO A 6 -20.37 21.73 -21.76
CA PRO A 6 -19.58 20.54 -22.04
C PRO A 6 -19.04 19.95 -20.73
N ALA A 7 -19.27 18.64 -20.54
CA ALA A 7 -18.79 17.92 -19.37
C ALA A 7 -17.25 18.01 -19.27
N PRO A 8 -16.68 18.28 -18.08
CA PRO A 8 -15.24 18.39 -17.92
C PRO A 8 -14.57 17.05 -18.27
N LYS A 9 -13.70 17.08 -19.29
CA LYS A 9 -12.84 15.94 -19.64
C LYS A 9 -11.90 15.66 -18.47
N ARG A 10 -12.12 14.57 -17.72
CA ARG A 10 -11.12 14.07 -16.76
C ARG A 10 -9.90 13.63 -17.56
N THR A 11 -8.88 14.46 -17.61
CA THR A 11 -7.57 14.03 -18.09
C THR A 11 -7.03 13.02 -17.07
N ALA A 12 -6.97 11.75 -17.49
CA ALA A 12 -6.37 10.66 -16.72
C ALA A 12 -4.84 10.84 -16.72
N GLY A 13 -4.35 11.88 -16.04
CA GLY A 13 -2.93 12.02 -15.78
C GLY A 13 -2.48 10.93 -14.81
N LEU A 14 -1.51 10.11 -15.23
CA LEU A 14 -0.88 9.12 -14.36
C LEU A 14 -0.28 9.86 -13.16
N ASN A 15 -0.75 9.53 -11.96
CA ASN A 15 -0.23 10.11 -10.72
C ASN A 15 1.03 9.34 -10.29
N PRO A 16 2.24 9.93 -10.35
CA PRO A 16 3.48 9.21 -10.07
C PRO A 16 3.53 8.60 -8.67
N ASN A 17 2.92 9.27 -7.68
CA ASN A 17 2.84 8.76 -6.31
C ASN A 17 2.01 7.48 -6.23
N LEU A 18 0.97 7.35 -7.06
CA LEU A 18 0.13 6.15 -7.07
C LEU A 18 0.88 4.96 -7.65
N VAL A 19 1.68 5.18 -8.70
CA VAL A 19 2.55 4.15 -9.27
C VAL A 19 3.65 3.76 -8.28
N LEU A 20 4.29 4.73 -7.63
CA LEU A 20 5.28 4.45 -6.60
C LEU A 20 4.69 3.61 -5.45
N ARG A 21 3.49 3.94 -4.98
CA ARG A 21 2.78 3.15 -3.96
C ARG A 21 2.51 1.73 -4.43
N PHE A 22 2.05 1.55 -5.66
CA PHE A 22 1.81 0.22 -6.21
C PHE A 22 3.11 -0.61 -6.27
N LEU A 23 4.23 0.00 -6.67
CA LEU A 23 5.54 -0.67 -6.68
C LEU A 23 6.00 -1.05 -5.27
N LEU A 24 5.81 -0.17 -4.29
CA LEU A 24 6.10 -0.46 -2.88
C LEU A 24 5.22 -1.60 -2.35
N GLU A 25 3.94 -1.63 -2.72
CA GLU A 25 3.01 -2.70 -2.33
C GLU A 25 3.47 -4.03 -2.92
N LEU A 26 3.84 -4.06 -4.20
CA LEU A 26 4.37 -5.25 -4.86
C LEU A 26 5.67 -5.75 -4.20
N PHE A 27 6.57 -4.82 -3.87
CA PHE A 27 7.81 -5.15 -3.17
C PHE A 27 7.55 -5.69 -1.77
N ALA A 28 6.56 -5.14 -1.04
CA ALA A 28 6.19 -5.64 0.27
C ALA A 28 5.62 -7.07 0.20
N VAL A 29 4.76 -7.35 -0.77
CA VAL A 29 4.22 -8.70 -0.99
C VAL A 29 5.34 -9.70 -1.32
N PHE A 30 6.27 -9.32 -2.21
CA PHE A 30 7.45 -10.13 -2.51
C PHE A 30 8.30 -10.39 -1.26
N THR A 31 8.57 -9.33 -0.48
CA THR A 31 9.34 -9.40 0.77
C THR A 31 8.71 -10.38 1.75
N LEU A 32 7.39 -10.36 1.91
CA LEU A 32 6.67 -11.25 2.80
C LEU A 32 6.75 -12.71 2.38
N GLY A 33 6.73 -13.00 1.07
CA GLY A 33 6.96 -14.36 0.57
C GLY A 33 8.41 -14.81 0.79
N TYR A 34 9.37 -13.93 0.51
CA TYR A 34 10.79 -14.20 0.69
C TYR A 34 11.15 -14.47 2.16
N TRP A 35 10.73 -13.57 3.06
CA TRP A 35 10.88 -13.75 4.50
C TRP A 35 10.11 -14.97 5.00
N GLY A 36 8.89 -15.20 4.50
CA GLY A 36 8.08 -16.36 4.86
C GLY A 36 8.76 -17.68 4.54
N TYR A 37 9.59 -17.76 3.50
CA TYR A 37 10.41 -18.94 3.22
C TYR A 37 11.63 -19.03 4.17
N LEU A 38 12.39 -17.93 4.30
CA LEU A 38 13.66 -17.91 5.03
C LEU A 38 13.53 -17.99 6.55
N ALA A 39 12.36 -17.67 7.10
CA ALA A 39 12.11 -17.71 8.53
C ALA A 39 12.09 -19.14 9.12
N TRP A 40 12.09 -20.19 8.28
CA TRP A 40 11.94 -21.57 8.73
C TRP A 40 13.05 -22.50 8.22
N PRO A 41 13.52 -23.46 9.04
CA PRO A 41 14.47 -24.48 8.61
C PRO A 41 13.79 -25.59 7.78
N PHE A 42 14.48 -26.08 6.74
CA PHE A 42 14.02 -27.10 5.77
C PHE A 42 12.79 -26.67 4.93
N PRO A 43 12.56 -27.28 3.73
CA PRO A 43 11.54 -26.78 2.80
C PRO A 43 10.12 -26.75 3.38
N TRP A 44 9.86 -27.53 4.43
CA TRP A 44 8.65 -27.44 5.25
C TRP A 44 9.01 -27.03 6.68
N PRO A 45 8.36 -26.00 7.26
CA PRO A 45 7.16 -25.29 6.79
C PRO A 45 7.41 -24.06 5.90
N GLY A 46 8.66 -23.77 5.50
CA GLY A 46 9.01 -22.55 4.75
C GLY A 46 8.20 -22.34 3.46
N ALA A 47 7.96 -23.40 2.68
CA ALA A 47 7.14 -23.30 1.46
C ALA A 47 5.68 -22.88 1.74
N LEU A 48 5.11 -23.29 2.87
CA LEU A 48 3.77 -22.90 3.27
C LEU A 48 3.71 -21.39 3.56
N PHE A 49 4.67 -20.86 4.31
CA PHE A 49 4.71 -19.45 4.68
C PHE A 49 5.15 -18.55 3.52
N MET A 50 5.93 -19.08 2.57
CA MET A 50 6.28 -18.38 1.33
C MET A 50 5.04 -17.95 0.54
N ILE A 51 3.99 -18.78 0.53
CA ILE A 51 2.73 -18.48 -0.16
C ILE A 51 1.71 -17.90 0.83
N GLY A 52 1.60 -18.48 2.03
CA GLY A 52 0.59 -18.13 3.02
C GLY A 52 0.68 -16.67 3.48
N THR A 53 1.89 -16.17 3.76
CA THR A 53 2.10 -14.79 4.22
C THR A 53 1.70 -13.75 3.15
N PRO A 54 2.17 -13.82 1.89
CA PRO A 54 1.74 -12.87 0.86
C PRO A 54 0.27 -13.03 0.50
N LEU A 55 -0.27 -14.26 0.48
CA LEU A 55 -1.70 -14.48 0.20
C LEU A 55 -2.58 -13.83 1.27
N PHE A 56 -2.20 -13.99 2.55
CA PHE A 56 -2.87 -13.33 3.66
C PHE A 56 -2.83 -11.80 3.51
N ALA A 57 -1.67 -11.23 3.19
CA ALA A 57 -1.53 -9.79 2.94
C ALA A 57 -2.43 -9.30 1.78
N ILE A 58 -2.50 -10.05 0.68
CA ILE A 58 -3.36 -9.75 -0.47
C ILE A 58 -4.85 -9.81 -0.08
N ILE A 59 -5.26 -10.79 0.72
CA ILE A 59 -6.64 -10.92 1.19
C ILE A 59 -7.01 -9.73 2.07
N VAL A 60 -6.18 -9.40 3.06
CA VAL A 60 -6.38 -8.23 3.93
C VAL A 60 -6.47 -6.96 3.09
N TRP A 61 -5.55 -6.77 2.14
CA TRP A 61 -5.59 -5.64 1.22
C TRP A 61 -6.88 -5.62 0.38
N GLY A 62 -7.28 -6.74 -0.23
CA GLY A 62 -8.47 -6.84 -1.05
C GLY A 62 -9.76 -6.56 -0.28
N LEU A 63 -9.82 -6.95 1.00
CA LEU A 63 -11.00 -6.77 1.84
C LEU A 63 -11.21 -5.30 2.22
N PHE A 64 -10.12 -4.56 2.44
CA PHE A 64 -10.14 -3.22 3.03
C PHE A 64 -9.82 -2.08 2.04
N ARG A 65 -9.00 -2.33 1.02
CA ARG A 65 -8.52 -1.33 0.06
C ARG A 65 -9.18 -1.41 -1.31
N SER A 66 -9.83 -2.52 -1.66
CA SER A 66 -10.47 -2.68 -2.97
C SER A 66 -11.56 -1.61 -3.19
N PRO A 67 -11.72 -1.07 -4.41
CA PRO A 67 -12.87 -0.23 -4.77
C PRO A 67 -14.22 -0.92 -4.55
N ARG A 68 -14.23 -2.25 -4.47
CA ARG A 68 -15.38 -3.10 -4.14
C ARG A 68 -15.28 -3.69 -2.72
N ALA A 69 -14.49 -3.08 -1.82
CA ALA A 69 -14.39 -3.52 -0.44
C ALA A 69 -15.79 -3.63 0.17
N ARG A 70 -16.11 -4.80 0.75
CA ARG A 70 -17.40 -5.02 1.41
C ARG A 70 -17.55 -4.14 2.66
N VAL A 71 -16.43 -3.71 3.24
CA VAL A 71 -16.36 -2.76 4.34
C VAL A 71 -15.85 -1.44 3.77
N PRO A 72 -16.72 -0.44 3.52
CA PRO A 72 -16.27 0.87 3.06
C PRO A 72 -15.43 1.51 4.17
N LEU A 73 -14.11 1.57 3.96
CA LEU A 73 -13.20 2.26 4.85
C LEU A 73 -12.99 3.71 4.39
N ASP A 74 -13.04 4.59 5.39
CA ASP A 74 -12.59 5.97 5.30
C ASP A 74 -11.09 6.04 4.93
N PRO A 75 -10.60 7.20 4.45
CA PRO A 75 -9.20 7.40 4.09
C PRO A 75 -8.21 6.93 5.17
N VAL A 76 -8.56 7.13 6.44
CA VAL A 76 -7.77 6.70 7.60
C VAL A 76 -7.61 5.18 7.65
N GLY A 77 -8.70 4.41 7.47
CA GLY A 77 -8.65 2.95 7.48
C GLY A 77 -7.77 2.38 6.37
N ARG A 78 -7.80 3.01 5.19
CA ARG A 78 -6.90 2.66 4.08
C ARG A 78 -5.44 2.94 4.41
N GLY A 79 -5.16 4.03 5.11
CA GLY A 79 -3.81 4.37 5.57
C GLY A 79 -3.27 3.36 6.58
N ILE A 80 -4.09 2.89 7.52
CA ILE A 80 -3.69 1.88 8.52
C ILE A 80 -3.25 0.58 7.84
N VAL A 81 -4.01 0.08 6.88
CA VAL A 81 -3.67 -1.15 6.15
C VAL A 81 -2.37 -0.99 5.37
N GLU A 82 -2.17 0.17 4.74
CA GLU A 82 -0.92 0.47 4.04
C GLU A 82 0.28 0.50 5.00
N ILE A 83 0.15 1.16 6.14
CA ILE A 83 1.19 1.19 7.17
C ILE A 83 1.47 -0.23 7.67
N ALA A 84 0.45 -1.06 7.86
CA ALA A 84 0.62 -2.45 8.27
C ALA A 84 1.39 -3.27 7.23
N VAL A 85 1.03 -3.17 5.94
CA VAL A 85 1.71 -3.88 4.85
C VAL A 85 3.15 -3.39 4.69
N MET A 86 3.37 -2.07 4.63
CA MET A 86 4.72 -1.50 4.51
C MET A 86 5.58 -1.81 5.74
N GLY A 87 5.01 -1.64 6.94
CA GLY A 87 5.67 -1.93 8.20
C GLY A 87 6.07 -3.40 8.31
N SER A 88 5.22 -4.32 7.85
CA SER A 88 5.55 -5.74 7.83
C SER A 88 6.76 -6.05 6.94
N ALA A 89 6.92 -5.37 5.79
CA ALA A 89 8.10 -5.52 4.94
C ALA A 89 9.37 -4.94 5.58
N VAL A 90 9.28 -3.78 6.27
CA VAL A 90 10.41 -3.22 7.03
C VAL A 90 10.86 -4.20 8.12
N ILE A 91 9.91 -4.75 8.89
CA ILE A 91 10.18 -5.72 9.95
C ILE A 91 10.80 -6.99 9.37
N ALA A 92 10.27 -7.49 8.25
CA ALA A 92 10.80 -8.67 7.57
C ALA A 92 12.28 -8.48 7.18
N TRP A 93 12.65 -7.36 6.55
CA TRP A 93 14.05 -7.08 6.21
C TRP A 93 14.94 -6.89 7.44
N ALA A 94 14.43 -6.30 8.52
CA ALA A 94 15.15 -6.21 9.78
C ALA A 94 15.41 -7.61 10.39
N MET A 95 14.43 -8.52 10.32
CA MET A 95 14.58 -9.91 10.77
C MET A 95 15.56 -10.71 9.91
N LEU A 96 15.67 -10.39 8.61
CA LEU A 96 16.64 -11.00 7.70
C LEU A 96 18.08 -10.50 7.92
N GLY A 97 18.28 -9.51 8.81
CA GLY A 97 19.61 -8.95 9.09
C GLY A 97 20.10 -7.95 8.06
N GLU A 98 19.20 -7.40 7.23
CA GLU A 98 19.50 -6.44 6.16
C GLU A 98 18.99 -5.03 6.51
N PRO A 99 19.63 -4.32 7.46
CA PRO A 99 19.13 -3.05 7.98
C PRO A 99 19.12 -1.94 6.94
N LEU A 100 20.02 -1.98 5.95
CA LEU A 100 20.06 -0.99 4.88
C LEU A 100 18.81 -1.07 4.00
N VAL A 101 18.36 -2.28 3.65
CA VAL A 101 17.14 -2.49 2.86
C VAL A 101 15.91 -2.05 3.66
N ALA A 102 15.84 -2.44 4.94
CA ALA A 102 14.76 -2.02 5.83
C ALA A 102 14.67 -0.48 5.94
N LEU A 103 15.81 0.19 6.09
CA LEU A 103 15.89 1.65 6.20
C LEU A 103 15.46 2.34 4.89
N VAL A 104 16.05 1.95 3.76
CA VAL A 104 15.74 2.57 2.45
C VAL A 104 14.27 2.38 2.12
N PHE A 105 13.75 1.16 2.27
CA PHE A 105 12.34 0.88 2.02
C PHE A 105 11.43 1.68 2.96
N GLY A 106 11.75 1.71 4.26
CA GLY A 106 10.98 2.46 5.25
C GLY A 106 10.93 3.96 4.95
N VAL A 107 12.06 4.57 4.58
CA VAL A 107 12.13 6.00 4.22
C VAL A 107 11.29 6.29 2.98
N VAL A 108 11.39 5.47 1.92
CA VAL A 108 10.62 5.68 0.68
C VAL A 108 9.11 5.49 0.94
N ALA A 109 8.73 4.49 1.73
CA ALA A 109 7.34 4.25 2.12
C ALA A 109 6.76 5.42 2.92
N LEU A 110 7.50 5.94 3.91
CA LEU A 110 7.10 7.09 4.71
C LEU A 110 6.96 8.36 3.87
N ALA A 111 7.89 8.61 2.94
CA ALA A 111 7.83 9.76 2.05
C ALA A 111 6.57 9.71 1.17
N SER A 112 6.31 8.56 0.54
CA SER A 112 5.14 8.32 -0.30
C SER A 112 3.82 8.46 0.49
N GLY A 113 3.76 7.90 1.70
CA GLY A 113 2.61 7.99 2.61
C GLY A 113 2.33 9.43 3.04
N THR A 114 3.38 10.19 3.40
CA THR A 114 3.26 11.61 3.79
C THR A 114 2.75 12.47 2.65
N ILE A 115 3.21 12.23 1.42
CA ILE A 115 2.70 12.92 0.22
C ILE A 115 1.22 12.63 0.01
N ASN A 116 0.79 11.39 0.22
CA ASN A 116 -0.62 11.03 0.09
C ASN A 116 -1.50 11.71 1.14
N LEU A 117 -1.09 11.67 2.40
CA LEU A 117 -1.82 12.27 3.51
C LEU A 117 -2.00 13.79 3.32
N ARG A 118 -0.94 14.49 2.90
CA ARG A 118 -1.01 15.93 2.58
C ARG A 118 -2.01 16.23 1.48
N ARG A 119 -2.11 15.36 0.47
CA ARG A 119 -3.04 15.53 -0.66
C ARG A 119 -4.49 15.28 -0.25
N GLU A 120 -4.74 14.34 0.65
CA GLU A 120 -6.08 14.08 1.20
C GLU A 120 -6.57 15.27 2.02
N MET A 121 -5.75 15.77 2.96
CA MET A 121 -6.08 16.96 3.76
C MET A 121 -6.30 18.22 2.93
N ALA A 122 -5.60 18.36 1.79
CA ALA A 122 -5.78 19.51 0.90
C ALA A 122 -7.09 19.44 0.10
N ARG A 123 -7.66 18.25 -0.11
CA ARG A 123 -8.93 18.07 -0.81
C ARG A 123 -10.12 18.32 0.11
N GLU A 124 -10.05 17.85 1.34
CA GLU A 124 -11.09 18.08 2.36
C GLU A 124 -11.30 19.59 2.59
N ARG A 125 -10.21 20.36 2.78
CA ARG A 125 -10.29 21.83 2.91
C ARG A 125 -10.97 22.55 1.75
N ARG A 126 -10.80 22.04 0.52
CA ARG A 126 -11.44 22.63 -0.68
C ARG A 126 -12.92 22.29 -0.77
N GLN A 127 -13.35 21.18 -0.17
CA GLN A 127 -14.72 20.72 -0.19
C GLN A 127 -15.57 21.44 0.85
N ASP A 128 -15.02 21.73 2.04
CA ASP A 128 -15.69 22.53 3.08
C ASP A 128 -15.86 24.01 2.70
N SER A 129 -15.05 24.51 1.76
CA SER A 129 -15.11 25.92 1.30
C SER A 129 -16.11 26.16 0.16
N ARG A 130 -16.87 25.15 -0.27
CA ARG A 130 -17.86 25.22 -1.37
C ARG A 130 -19.26 24.97 -0.85
#